data_AF-A0A2T7TLD4-F1
#
_entry.id   AF-A0A2T7TLD4-F1
#
_cell.length_a   1.000
_cell.length_b   1.000
_cell.length_c   1.000
_cell.angle_alpha   90.00
_cell.angle_beta   90.00
_cell.angle_gamma   90.00
#
_symmetry.space_group_name_H-M   'P 1'
#
loop_
_entity.id
_entity.type
_entity.pdbx_description
1 polymer ?
#
loop_
_entity_poly.entity_id
_entity_poly.type
_entity_poly.pdbx_seq_one_letter_code
_entity_poly.pdbx_strand_id
1 'polypeptide(L)'
;MTGNRKPTRVRRVGAEAVTAGHHIIGPAGADPAEVVETDIETDDFGTPAVVVATLESGDTLRIAAGSQVQITVDDGAPVVGAIPAQDGTPEAVIAHAVSVHPESAQLQGLADRLTKGVNFKSGSNLQDVHDLAVSLLVDFADAANALRVCDLLTPLPFDGNFGRWKWIEGALALASYLAYDDGDVARSEAYSASLRTADDAETDPLKAKLAAAVRQRQLNAPNLYDPEISRAAAAGDAAVERAWRVVRLSSLLYLRSHGGSETLTADELTRRIHNELVAIRAL
;
A
#
# COMPACT_ATOMS: atom_id res chain seq x y z
N MET A 1 3.65 -25.86 -34.57
CA MET A 1 2.91 -25.43 -33.36
C MET A 1 3.94 -25.17 -32.26
N THR A 2 4.51 -23.97 -32.22
CA THR A 2 5.48 -23.56 -31.18
C THR A 2 4.73 -22.63 -30.23
N GLY A 3 4.25 -23.20 -29.13
CA GLY A 3 3.53 -22.47 -28.08
C GLY A 3 4.44 -21.40 -27.48
N ASN A 4 3.96 -20.17 -27.55
CA ASN A 4 4.59 -18.98 -26.99
C ASN A 4 4.52 -19.05 -25.46
N ARG A 5 5.45 -19.75 -24.80
CA ARG A 5 5.59 -19.68 -23.33
C ARG A 5 6.18 -18.30 -23.02
N LYS A 6 5.36 -17.43 -22.43
CA LYS A 6 5.81 -16.14 -21.89
C LYS A 6 6.95 -16.37 -20.90
N PRO A 7 7.93 -15.45 -20.79
CA PRO A 7 9.05 -15.62 -19.87
C PRO A 7 8.55 -15.59 -18.42
N THR A 8 8.82 -16.67 -17.70
CA THR A 8 8.57 -16.80 -16.26
C THR A 8 9.37 -15.75 -15.49
N ARG A 9 8.69 -14.87 -14.74
CA ARG A 9 9.35 -13.84 -13.93
C ARG A 9 9.65 -14.40 -12.54
N VAL A 10 10.83 -14.08 -12.00
CA VAL A 10 11.21 -14.40 -10.62
C VAL A 10 10.85 -13.21 -9.71
N ARG A 11 10.18 -13.48 -8.59
CA ARG A 11 9.85 -12.49 -7.55
C ARG A 11 10.32 -12.98 -6.20
N ARG A 12 10.75 -12.06 -5.32
CA ARG A 12 11.02 -12.36 -3.91
C ARG A 12 9.76 -12.13 -3.07
N VAL A 13 9.46 -13.07 -2.19
CA VAL A 13 8.35 -13.00 -1.22
C VAL A 13 8.88 -13.33 0.18
N GLY A 14 8.24 -12.81 1.22
CA GLY A 14 8.51 -13.25 2.59
C GLY A 14 8.17 -14.72 2.79
N ALA A 15 8.88 -15.40 3.69
CA ALA A 15 8.67 -16.81 4.00
C ALA A 15 7.20 -17.12 4.35
N GLU A 16 6.56 -16.23 5.11
CA GLU A 16 5.17 -16.36 5.59
C GLU A 16 4.15 -16.13 4.47
N ALA A 17 4.57 -15.53 3.36
CA ALA A 17 3.73 -15.33 2.19
C ALA A 17 3.83 -16.51 1.20
N VAL A 18 4.61 -17.55 1.50
CA VAL A 18 4.61 -18.78 0.72
C VAL A 18 3.28 -19.50 0.94
N THR A 19 2.62 -19.89 -0.15
CA THR A 19 1.37 -20.64 -0.13
C THR A 19 1.41 -21.76 -1.16
N ALA A 20 0.47 -22.71 -1.06
CA ALA A 20 0.25 -23.69 -2.11
C ALA A 20 0.07 -23.01 -3.49
N GLY A 21 0.61 -23.63 -4.54
CA GLY A 21 0.67 -23.12 -5.91
C GLY A 21 1.89 -22.25 -6.23
N HIS A 22 2.62 -21.75 -5.22
CA HIS A 22 3.88 -21.06 -5.48
C HIS A 22 4.95 -22.04 -5.97
N HIS A 23 5.73 -21.61 -6.95
CA HIS A 23 6.85 -22.39 -7.46
C HIS A 23 8.16 -21.81 -6.92
N ILE A 24 8.76 -22.46 -5.92
CA ILE A 24 9.95 -21.96 -5.22
C ILE A 24 11.22 -22.37 -5.97
N ILE A 25 12.15 -21.42 -6.10
CA ILE A 25 13.53 -21.70 -6.53
C ILE A 25 14.34 -22.10 -5.30
N GLY A 26 14.76 -23.36 -5.25
CA GLY A 26 15.54 -23.90 -4.15
C GLY A 26 16.93 -23.25 -4.01
N PRO A 27 17.56 -23.34 -2.82
CA PRO A 27 18.85 -22.70 -2.52
C PRO A 27 20.02 -23.17 -3.42
N ALA A 28 19.89 -24.29 -4.12
CA ALA A 28 20.87 -24.77 -5.09
C ALA A 28 20.66 -24.24 -6.53
N GLY A 29 19.70 -23.34 -6.75
CA GLY A 29 19.34 -22.87 -8.10
C GLY A 29 18.72 -23.96 -8.98
N ALA A 30 18.09 -24.96 -8.36
CA ALA A 30 17.39 -26.04 -9.03
C ALA A 30 16.10 -25.55 -9.73
N ASP A 31 15.52 -26.39 -10.58
CA ASP A 31 14.24 -26.13 -11.23
C ASP A 31 13.16 -25.73 -10.20
N PRO A 32 12.29 -24.76 -10.51
CA PRO A 32 11.24 -24.33 -9.60
C PRO A 32 10.33 -25.51 -9.23
N ALA A 33 10.12 -25.71 -7.92
CA ALA A 33 9.25 -26.77 -7.41
C ALA A 33 7.95 -26.17 -6.86
N GLU A 34 6.81 -26.72 -7.25
CA GLU A 34 5.51 -26.30 -6.76
C GLU A 34 5.35 -26.66 -5.27
N VAL A 35 4.88 -25.70 -4.48
CA VAL A 35 4.45 -25.88 -3.10
C VAL A 35 3.03 -26.39 -3.11
N VAL A 36 2.78 -27.51 -2.44
CA VAL A 36 1.43 -28.08 -2.31
C VAL A 36 0.79 -27.76 -0.95
N GLU A 37 1.61 -27.51 0.07
CA GLU A 37 1.15 -27.25 1.43
C GLU A 37 2.18 -26.41 2.19
N THR A 38 1.70 -25.60 3.14
CA THR A 38 2.55 -24.78 4.02
C THR A 38 2.05 -24.82 5.45
N ASP A 39 2.98 -24.92 6.39
CA ASP A 39 2.73 -24.84 7.83
C ASP A 39 3.70 -23.86 8.51
N ILE A 40 3.34 -23.37 9.70
CA ILE A 40 4.15 -22.43 10.48
C ILE A 40 4.46 -23.04 11.84
N GLU A 41 5.74 -23.34 12.07
CA GLU A 41 6.27 -23.73 13.37
C GLU A 41 6.60 -22.47 14.19
N THR A 42 6.00 -22.38 15.38
CA THR A 42 6.26 -21.30 16.34
C THR A 42 7.39 -21.67 17.31
N ASP A 43 8.10 -20.67 17.84
CA ASP A 43 9.02 -20.83 18.96
C ASP A 43 8.30 -21.09 20.30
N ASP A 44 9.08 -21.27 21.37
CA ASP A 44 8.59 -21.49 22.73
C ASP A 44 7.74 -20.31 23.29
N PHE A 45 7.78 -19.15 22.63
CA PHE A 45 7.01 -17.96 22.99
C PHE A 45 5.78 -17.76 22.09
N GLY A 46 5.51 -18.68 21.16
CA GLY A 46 4.37 -18.61 20.23
C GLY A 46 4.60 -17.68 19.03
N THR A 47 5.85 -17.26 18.77
CA THR A 47 6.21 -16.42 17.61
C THR A 47 6.56 -17.32 16.42
N PRO A 48 6.11 -17.03 15.19
CA PRO A 48 6.55 -17.77 14.00
C PRO A 48 8.09 -17.83 13.90
N ALA A 49 8.63 -19.05 13.82
CA ALA A 49 10.08 -19.28 13.77
C ALA A 49 10.49 -19.90 12.43
N VAL A 50 9.72 -20.87 11.92
CA VAL A 50 10.02 -21.58 10.69
C VAL A 50 8.74 -21.79 9.89
N VAL A 51 8.77 -21.43 8.60
CA VAL A 51 7.76 -21.84 7.62
C VAL A 51 8.22 -23.14 6.98
N VAL A 52 7.36 -24.15 7.02
CA VAL A 52 7.60 -25.47 6.42
C VAL A 52 6.73 -25.58 5.17
N ALA A 53 7.36 -25.67 4.00
CA ALA A 53 6.66 -25.85 2.73
C ALA A 53 6.87 -27.28 2.22
N THR A 54 5.77 -28.00 1.98
CA THR A 54 5.79 -29.31 1.31
C THR A 54 5.73 -29.08 -0.19
N LEU A 55 6.68 -29.64 -0.93
CA LEU A 55 6.78 -29.55 -2.38
C LEU A 55 6.02 -30.70 -3.05
N GLU A 56 5.69 -30.55 -4.33
CA GLU A 56 5.03 -31.60 -5.14
C GLU A 56 5.83 -32.92 -5.18
N SER A 57 7.16 -32.86 -5.00
CA SER A 57 8.02 -34.05 -4.91
C SER A 57 7.82 -34.85 -3.62
N GLY A 58 7.12 -34.28 -2.63
CA GLY A 58 7.01 -34.79 -1.27
C GLY A 58 8.13 -34.32 -0.34
N ASP A 59 9.11 -33.56 -0.85
CA ASP A 59 10.17 -32.98 -0.02
C ASP A 59 9.66 -31.78 0.78
N THR A 60 10.22 -31.59 1.98
CA THR A 60 9.91 -30.43 2.82
C THR A 60 11.05 -29.41 2.81
N LEU A 61 10.73 -28.16 2.49
CA LEU A 61 11.63 -27.02 2.61
C LEU A 61 11.34 -26.26 3.91
N ARG A 62 12.38 -26.04 4.72
CA ARG A 62 12.29 -25.28 5.97
C ARG A 62 12.90 -23.90 5.78
N ILE A 63 12.11 -22.86 6.02
CA ILE A 63 12.45 -21.47 5.74
C ILE A 63 12.32 -20.68 7.03
N ALA A 64 13.37 -19.98 7.46
CA ALA A 64 13.28 -19.15 8.66
C ALA A 64 12.26 -18.02 8.46
N ALA A 65 11.38 -17.82 9.45
CA ALA A 65 10.45 -16.69 9.47
C ALA A 65 11.22 -15.35 9.31
N GLY A 66 10.64 -14.41 8.58
CA GLY A 66 11.25 -13.13 8.19
C GLY A 66 12.26 -13.21 7.04
N SER A 67 12.57 -14.41 6.55
CA SER A 67 13.46 -14.58 5.38
C SER A 67 12.74 -14.34 4.06
N GLN A 68 13.51 -14.17 2.99
CA GLN A 68 12.99 -13.97 1.63
C GLN A 68 13.21 -15.21 0.79
N VAL A 69 12.21 -15.57 -0.01
CA VAL A 69 12.18 -16.75 -0.89
C VAL A 69 11.93 -16.29 -2.32
N GLN A 70 12.63 -16.89 -3.29
CA GLN A 70 12.37 -16.63 -4.71
C GLN A 70 11.29 -17.59 -5.21
N ILE A 71 10.25 -17.02 -5.82
CA ILE A 71 9.20 -17.77 -6.50
C ILE A 71 9.16 -17.40 -7.99
N THR A 72 8.79 -18.37 -8.83
CA THR A 72 8.39 -18.10 -10.21
C THR A 72 6.92 -17.72 -10.27
N VAL A 73 6.64 -16.66 -11.02
CA VAL A 73 5.28 -16.15 -11.24
C VAL A 73 4.94 -16.39 -12.70
N ASP A 74 3.90 -17.18 -12.92
CA ASP A 74 3.20 -17.23 -14.21
C ASP A 74 2.19 -16.08 -14.24
N ASP A 75 2.10 -15.39 -15.38
CA ASP A 75 1.23 -14.23 -15.67
C ASP A 75 -0.30 -14.51 -15.50
N GLY A 76 -0.72 -15.63 -14.91
CA GLY A 76 -2.09 -16.12 -14.92
C GLY A 76 -2.71 -16.53 -13.58
N ALA A 77 -2.00 -16.51 -12.44
CA ALA A 77 -2.58 -16.87 -11.14
C ALA A 77 -2.64 -15.66 -10.19
N PRO A 78 -3.84 -15.17 -9.82
CA PRO A 78 -3.96 -14.11 -8.83
C PRO A 78 -3.72 -14.69 -7.44
N VAL A 79 -2.55 -14.40 -6.86
CA VAL A 79 -2.28 -14.64 -5.43
C VAL A 79 -2.77 -13.42 -4.67
N VAL A 80 -3.85 -13.60 -3.91
CA VAL A 80 -4.39 -12.60 -3.00
C VAL A 80 -3.34 -12.32 -1.91
N GLY A 81 -2.86 -11.07 -1.83
CA GLY A 81 -2.16 -10.54 -0.66
C GLY A 81 -0.65 -10.28 -0.77
N ALA A 82 0.03 -10.63 -1.86
CA ALA A 82 1.45 -10.33 -2.00
C ALA A 82 1.69 -9.04 -2.80
N ILE A 83 1.71 -7.90 -2.09
CA ILE A 83 2.24 -6.63 -2.60
C ILE A 83 3.71 -6.87 -2.99
N PRO A 84 4.17 -6.48 -4.20
CA PRO A 84 5.55 -6.73 -4.61
C PRO A 84 6.55 -6.08 -3.65
N ALA A 85 7.51 -6.86 -3.14
CA ALA A 85 8.70 -6.28 -2.52
C ALA A 85 9.49 -5.53 -3.59
N GLN A 86 9.86 -4.28 -3.31
CA GLN A 86 10.63 -3.46 -4.25
C GLN A 86 12.11 -3.85 -4.28
N ASP A 87 12.71 -3.76 -5.46
CA ASP A 87 14.16 -3.89 -5.64
C ASP A 87 14.86 -2.58 -5.24
N GLY A 88 15.63 -2.61 -4.14
CA GLY A 88 16.43 -1.47 -3.67
C GLY A 88 16.22 -1.15 -2.19
N THR A 89 17.08 -0.33 -1.61
CA THR A 89 16.86 0.18 -0.24
C THR A 89 15.79 1.27 -0.26
N PRO A 90 15.05 1.51 0.84
CA PRO A 90 14.09 2.61 0.92
C PRO A 90 14.69 3.96 0.54
N GLU A 91 15.93 4.22 0.96
CA GLU A 91 16.67 5.44 0.65
C GLU A 91 16.95 5.58 -0.84
N ALA A 92 17.22 4.47 -1.54
CA ALA A 92 17.45 4.48 -2.98
C ALA A 92 16.17 4.81 -3.76
N VAL A 93 15.01 4.29 -3.31
CA VAL A 93 13.70 4.60 -3.89
C VAL A 93 13.37 6.07 -3.72
N ILE A 94 13.56 6.61 -2.51
CA ILE A 94 13.35 8.03 -2.20
C ILE A 94 14.30 8.91 -3.02
N ALA A 95 15.59 8.59 -3.04
CA ALA A 95 16.58 9.34 -3.80
C ALA A 95 16.26 9.34 -5.30
N HIS A 96 15.82 8.21 -5.85
CA HIS A 96 15.39 8.14 -7.24
C HIS A 96 14.19 9.05 -7.51
N ALA A 97 13.11 8.91 -6.73
CA ALA A 97 11.89 9.71 -6.90
C ALA A 97 12.18 11.22 -6.85
N VAL A 98 13.05 11.65 -5.94
CA VAL A 98 13.45 13.05 -5.80
C VAL A 98 14.40 13.51 -6.91
N SER A 99 15.26 12.63 -7.42
CA SER A 99 16.17 12.95 -8.54
C SER A 99 15.45 13.25 -9.86
N VAL A 100 14.21 12.77 -10.02
CA VAL A 100 13.37 13.04 -11.19
C VAL A 100 12.80 14.46 -11.17
N HIS A 101 12.69 15.08 -9.98
CA HIS A 101 12.15 16.43 -9.76
C HIS A 101 13.17 17.33 -9.05
N PRO A 102 14.35 17.60 -9.67
CA PRO A 102 15.45 18.33 -9.04
C PRO A 102 15.11 19.78 -8.69
N GLU A 103 14.08 20.36 -9.32
CA GLU A 103 13.60 21.72 -9.10
C GLU A 103 12.86 21.90 -7.76
N SER A 104 12.40 20.80 -7.14
CA SER A 104 11.54 20.88 -5.98
C SER A 104 12.30 20.91 -4.66
N ALA A 105 12.51 22.10 -4.10
CA ALA A 105 13.10 22.28 -2.77
C ALA A 105 12.31 21.55 -1.66
N GLN A 106 11.00 21.43 -1.81
CA GLN A 106 10.14 20.69 -0.87
C GLN A 106 10.46 19.18 -0.88
N LEU A 107 10.56 18.57 -2.07
CA LEU A 107 10.89 17.16 -2.19
C LEU A 107 12.32 16.88 -1.69
N GLN A 108 13.27 17.76 -1.98
CA GLN A 108 14.64 17.68 -1.44
C GLN A 108 14.64 17.73 0.09
N GLY A 109 13.87 18.66 0.69
CA GLY A 109 13.76 18.78 2.14
C GLY A 109 13.11 17.57 2.82
N LEU A 110 12.19 16.86 2.15
CA LEU A 110 11.66 15.57 2.60
C LEU A 110 12.73 14.47 2.50
N ALA A 111 13.44 14.41 1.38
CA ALA A 111 14.52 13.44 1.15
C ALA A 111 15.63 13.58 2.20
N ASP A 112 16.06 14.81 2.52
CA ASP A 112 17.13 15.07 3.51
C ASP A 112 16.78 14.55 4.91
N ARG A 113 15.49 14.54 5.26
CA ARG A 113 15.02 13.96 6.53
C ARG A 113 15.02 12.42 6.52
N LEU A 114 14.93 11.81 5.35
CA LEU A 114 14.79 10.36 5.15
C LEU A 114 16.10 9.66 4.76
N THR A 115 17.02 10.34 4.08
CA THR A 115 18.27 9.78 3.52
C THR A 115 19.31 9.37 4.55
N LYS A 116 19.15 9.80 5.82
CA LYS A 116 20.00 9.38 6.94
C LYS A 116 19.61 8.01 7.53
N GLY A 117 18.62 7.35 6.93
CA GLY A 117 18.10 6.04 7.32
C GLY A 117 16.60 6.13 7.61
N VAL A 118 15.79 5.42 6.84
CA VAL A 118 14.34 5.39 7.02
C VAL A 118 13.99 4.50 8.20
N ASN A 119 13.45 5.10 9.26
CA ASN A 119 12.98 4.37 10.44
C ASN A 119 11.46 4.16 10.39
N PHE A 120 11.02 2.98 9.91
CA PHE A 120 9.60 2.61 9.87
C PHE A 120 8.94 2.47 11.25
N LYS A 121 9.70 2.47 12.36
CA LYS A 121 9.17 2.56 13.73
C LYS A 121 8.91 4.00 14.19
N SER A 122 9.35 5.00 13.42
CA SER A 122 9.09 6.41 13.72
C SER A 122 7.86 6.92 12.98
N GLY A 123 6.88 7.45 13.72
CA GLY A 123 5.69 8.07 13.12
C GLY A 123 6.02 9.27 12.21
N SER A 124 7.08 10.02 12.51
CA SER A 124 7.51 11.15 11.66
C SER A 124 8.12 10.70 10.34
N ASN A 125 8.82 9.57 10.31
CA ASN A 125 9.33 9.01 9.04
C ASN A 125 8.20 8.42 8.20
N LEU A 126 7.22 7.75 8.83
CA LEU A 126 6.02 7.30 8.12
C LEU A 126 5.29 8.49 7.48
N GLN A 127 5.15 9.58 8.23
CA GLN A 127 4.58 10.83 7.71
C GLN A 127 5.40 11.38 6.55
N ASP A 128 6.72 11.53 6.70
CA ASP A 128 7.57 12.09 5.64
C ASP A 128 7.52 11.26 4.35
N VAL A 129 7.50 9.93 4.45
CA VAL A 129 7.35 9.03 3.29
C VAL A 129 5.96 9.18 2.65
N HIS A 130 4.90 9.25 3.46
CA HIS A 130 3.54 9.50 2.97
C HIS A 130 3.42 10.85 2.26
N ASP A 131 3.91 11.92 2.89
CA ASP A 131 3.86 13.29 2.37
C ASP A 131 4.68 13.43 1.08
N LEU A 132 5.79 12.67 0.96
CA LEU A 132 6.55 12.55 -0.28
C LEU A 132 5.70 11.93 -1.40
N ALA A 133 5.02 10.80 -1.15
CA ALA A 133 4.15 10.17 -2.14
C ALA A 133 2.98 11.06 -2.57
N VAL A 134 2.35 11.75 -1.62
CA VAL A 134 1.27 12.72 -1.91
C VAL A 134 1.80 13.86 -2.76
N SER A 135 2.97 14.42 -2.43
CA SER A 135 3.57 15.51 -3.21
C SER A 135 3.87 15.07 -4.65
N LEU A 136 4.43 13.87 -4.85
CA LEU A 136 4.70 13.31 -6.18
C LEU A 136 3.42 13.20 -7.02
N LEU A 137 2.32 12.69 -6.45
CA LEU A 137 1.05 12.63 -7.16
C LEU A 137 0.48 14.04 -7.42
N VAL A 138 0.36 14.84 -6.37
CA VAL A 138 -0.41 16.09 -6.40
C VAL A 138 0.31 17.15 -7.23
N ASP A 139 1.59 17.39 -6.94
CA ASP A 139 2.35 18.51 -7.51
C ASP A 139 3.00 18.18 -8.84
N PHE A 140 3.45 16.93 -9.01
CA PHE A 140 4.26 16.53 -10.17
C PHE A 140 3.54 15.59 -11.13
N ALA A 141 2.32 15.16 -10.80
CA ALA A 141 1.58 14.14 -11.55
C ALA A 141 2.40 12.85 -11.78
N ASP A 142 3.36 12.56 -10.90
CA ASP A 142 4.25 11.43 -11.00
C ASP A 142 3.65 10.21 -10.27
N ALA A 143 2.62 9.65 -10.89
CA ALA A 143 1.91 8.48 -10.38
C ALA A 143 2.84 7.28 -10.16
N ALA A 144 3.81 7.07 -11.07
CA ALA A 144 4.71 5.94 -11.02
C ALA A 144 5.64 5.99 -9.80
N ASN A 145 6.29 7.13 -9.56
CA ASN A 145 7.14 7.27 -8.37
C ASN A 145 6.33 7.44 -7.09
N ALA A 146 5.13 8.04 -7.14
CA ALA A 146 4.22 8.08 -5.99
C ALA A 146 3.86 6.66 -5.51
N LEU A 147 3.45 5.77 -6.43
CA LEU A 147 3.16 4.37 -6.09
C LEU A 147 4.40 3.67 -5.54
N ARG A 148 5.57 3.93 -6.13
CA ARG A 148 6.82 3.34 -5.62
C ARG A 148 7.14 3.78 -4.19
N VAL A 149 6.91 5.05 -3.86
CA VAL A 149 7.13 5.54 -2.49
C VAL A 149 6.09 4.96 -1.54
N CYS A 150 4.81 4.83 -1.95
CA CYS A 150 3.77 4.18 -1.14
C CYS A 150 4.13 2.74 -0.76
N ASP A 151 4.68 1.98 -1.69
CA ASP A 151 5.11 0.58 -1.48
C ASP A 151 6.14 0.42 -0.36
N LEU A 152 6.81 1.49 0.08
CA LEU A 152 7.68 1.44 1.26
C LEU A 152 6.88 1.30 2.57
N LEU A 153 5.61 1.75 2.58
CA LEU A 153 4.73 1.72 3.75
C LEU A 153 3.69 0.60 3.69
N THR A 154 3.18 0.27 2.50
CA THR A 154 2.08 -0.70 2.36
C THR A 154 2.33 -2.12 2.88
N PRO A 155 3.57 -2.64 3.01
CA PRO A 155 3.82 -3.94 3.64
C PRO A 155 3.76 -3.90 5.18
N LEU A 156 3.72 -2.72 5.79
CA LEU A 156 3.73 -2.58 7.25
C LEU A 156 2.34 -2.97 7.81
N PRO A 157 2.27 -3.94 8.75
CA PRO A 157 1.01 -4.35 9.33
C PRO A 157 0.49 -3.30 10.31
N PHE A 158 -0.81 -3.34 10.59
CA PHE A 158 -1.37 -2.63 11.72
C PHE A 158 -0.82 -3.20 13.04
N ASP A 159 -0.24 -2.33 13.87
CA ASP A 159 0.44 -2.69 15.13
C ASP A 159 -0.35 -2.26 16.39
N GLY A 160 -1.62 -1.89 16.24
CA GLY A 160 -2.44 -1.33 17.31
C GLY A 160 -2.28 0.19 17.52
N ASN A 161 -1.32 0.84 16.84
CA ASN A 161 -1.07 2.27 16.99
C ASN A 161 -1.71 3.07 15.85
N PHE A 162 -2.91 3.59 16.09
CA PHE A 162 -3.63 4.44 15.13
C PHE A 162 -2.87 5.71 14.70
N GLY A 163 -2.00 6.24 15.56
CA GLY A 163 -1.18 7.41 15.24
C GLY A 163 -0.11 7.14 14.19
N ARG A 164 0.42 5.91 14.15
CA ARG A 164 1.31 5.41 13.08
C ARG A 164 0.51 4.93 11.88
N TRP A 165 -0.58 4.20 12.16
CA TRP A 165 -1.44 3.60 11.14
C TRP A 165 -1.95 4.61 10.13
N LYS A 166 -2.41 5.80 10.57
CA LYS A 166 -2.98 6.81 9.65
C LYS A 166 -2.09 7.16 8.45
N TRP A 167 -0.76 7.06 8.60
CA TRP A 167 0.18 7.33 7.51
C TRP A 167 0.31 6.13 6.57
N ILE A 168 0.29 4.92 7.12
CA ILE A 168 0.27 3.67 6.36
C ILE A 168 -1.07 3.52 5.62
N GLU A 169 -2.18 3.81 6.28
CA GLU A 169 -3.53 3.86 5.74
C GLU A 169 -3.64 4.85 4.57
N GLY A 170 -3.11 6.07 4.74
CA GLY A 170 -3.03 7.06 3.66
C GLY A 170 -2.24 6.53 2.46
N ALA A 171 -1.12 5.85 2.69
CA ALA A 171 -0.31 5.25 1.62
C ALA A 171 -1.02 4.07 0.94
N LEU A 172 -1.73 3.22 1.69
CA LEU A 172 -2.55 2.13 1.16
C LEU A 172 -3.71 2.68 0.30
N ALA A 173 -4.37 3.75 0.75
CA ALA A 173 -5.43 4.39 -0.01
C ALA A 173 -4.91 5.01 -1.32
N LEU A 174 -3.76 5.71 -1.24
CA LEU A 174 -3.10 6.26 -2.42
C LEU A 174 -2.66 5.16 -3.40
N ALA A 175 -2.00 4.10 -2.91
CA ALA A 175 -1.55 2.98 -3.72
C ALA A 175 -2.72 2.20 -4.36
N SER A 176 -3.81 1.99 -3.63
CA SER A 176 -5.04 1.36 -4.15
C SER A 176 -5.60 2.14 -5.33
N TYR A 177 -5.71 3.47 -5.20
CA TYR A 177 -6.14 4.33 -6.29
C TYR A 177 -5.19 4.29 -7.50
N LEU A 178 -3.87 4.43 -7.28
CA LEU A 178 -2.89 4.43 -8.37
C LEU A 178 -2.82 3.10 -9.11
N ALA A 179 -2.88 1.97 -8.39
CA ALA A 179 -2.91 0.64 -9.01
C ALA A 179 -4.18 0.45 -9.84
N TYR A 180 -5.33 0.93 -9.36
CA TYR A 180 -6.57 0.87 -10.14
C TYR A 180 -6.51 1.74 -11.40
N ASP A 181 -5.98 2.95 -11.29
CA ASP A 181 -5.86 3.88 -12.44
C ASP A 181 -4.92 3.34 -13.52
N ASP A 182 -3.87 2.61 -13.12
CA ASP A 182 -2.95 1.88 -14.02
C ASP A 182 -3.57 0.57 -14.58
N GLY A 183 -4.80 0.22 -14.17
CA GLY A 183 -5.52 -0.98 -14.61
C GLY A 183 -5.18 -2.27 -13.84
N ASP A 184 -4.32 -2.20 -12.83
CA ASP A 184 -3.97 -3.31 -11.93
C ASP A 184 -4.99 -3.44 -10.78
N VAL A 185 -6.19 -3.90 -11.15
CA VAL A 185 -7.33 -4.05 -10.22
C VAL A 185 -7.00 -5.03 -9.09
N ALA A 186 -6.29 -6.12 -9.38
CA ALA A 186 -5.93 -7.11 -8.36
C ALA A 186 -5.02 -6.52 -7.28
N ARG A 187 -4.03 -5.71 -7.68
CA ARG A 187 -3.17 -5.01 -6.73
C ARG A 187 -3.92 -3.93 -5.96
N SER A 188 -4.83 -3.20 -6.62
CA SER A 188 -5.71 -2.24 -5.96
C SER A 188 -6.54 -2.89 -4.84
N GLU A 189 -7.16 -4.04 -5.13
CA GLU A 189 -7.94 -4.82 -4.16
C GLU A 189 -7.10 -5.33 -2.99
N ALA A 190 -5.85 -5.75 -3.25
CA ALA A 190 -4.93 -6.18 -2.21
C ALA A 190 -4.61 -5.03 -1.22
N TYR A 191 -4.33 -3.82 -1.72
CA TYR A 191 -4.14 -2.65 -0.85
C TYR A 191 -5.40 -2.29 -0.07
N SER A 192 -6.56 -2.33 -0.73
CA SER A 192 -7.85 -2.11 -0.09
C SER A 192 -8.16 -3.12 1.01
N ALA A 193 -7.74 -4.37 0.84
CA ALA A 193 -7.87 -5.40 1.88
C ALA A 193 -6.93 -5.12 3.07
N SER A 194 -5.66 -4.82 2.80
CA SER A 194 -4.69 -4.45 3.84
C SER A 194 -5.13 -3.21 4.63
N LEU A 195 -5.71 -2.21 3.96
CA LEU A 195 -6.24 -1.00 4.60
C LEU A 195 -7.32 -1.33 5.64
N ARG A 196 -8.16 -2.33 5.37
CA ARG A 196 -9.25 -2.73 6.26
C ARG A 196 -8.81 -3.60 7.44
N THR A 197 -7.54 -4.02 7.51
CA THR A 197 -7.07 -4.88 8.63
C THR A 197 -7.20 -4.23 10.00
N ALA A 198 -7.06 -2.90 10.09
CA ALA A 198 -7.26 -2.16 11.34
C ALA A 198 -8.73 -2.18 11.82
N ASP A 199 -9.68 -2.49 10.93
CA ASP A 199 -11.09 -2.51 11.27
C ASP A 199 -11.49 -3.68 12.17
N ASP A 200 -10.75 -4.78 12.05
CA ASP A 200 -10.96 -6.05 12.74
C ASP A 200 -10.08 -6.15 13.99
N ALA A 201 -9.44 -5.06 14.41
CA ALA A 201 -8.57 -5.02 15.59
C ALA A 201 -9.33 -5.22 16.91
N GLU A 202 -10.62 -4.86 16.95
CA GLU A 202 -11.47 -5.08 18.12
C GLU A 202 -12.04 -6.49 18.09
N THR A 203 -11.70 -7.29 19.10
CA THR A 203 -12.09 -8.70 19.20
C THR A 203 -13.36 -8.91 20.02
N ASP A 204 -13.77 -7.91 20.83
CA ASP A 204 -15.06 -7.96 21.54
C ASP A 204 -16.22 -7.81 20.54
N PRO A 205 -17.15 -8.79 20.44
CA PRO A 205 -18.20 -8.76 19.43
C PRO A 205 -19.14 -7.55 19.50
N LEU A 206 -19.42 -7.02 20.70
CA LEU A 206 -20.33 -5.89 20.87
C LEU A 206 -19.64 -4.59 20.46
N LYS A 207 -18.39 -4.41 20.86
CA LYS A 207 -17.59 -3.24 20.46
C LYS A 207 -17.26 -3.27 18.98
N ALA A 208 -16.94 -4.43 18.40
CA ALA A 208 -16.71 -4.60 16.98
C ALA A 208 -17.95 -4.17 16.16
N LYS A 209 -19.15 -4.61 16.59
CA LYS A 209 -20.40 -4.20 15.96
C LYS A 209 -20.65 -2.70 16.06
N LEU A 210 -20.36 -2.09 17.21
CA LEU A 210 -20.49 -0.64 17.40
C LEU A 210 -19.50 0.12 16.51
N ALA A 211 -18.24 -0.31 16.47
CA ALA A 211 -17.19 0.27 15.63
C ALA A 211 -17.57 0.21 14.15
N ALA A 212 -18.05 -0.94 13.67
CA ALA A 212 -18.55 -1.10 12.30
C ALA A 212 -19.72 -0.15 11.99
N ALA A 213 -20.67 0.03 12.92
CA ALA A 213 -21.79 0.95 12.73
C ALA A 213 -21.35 2.42 12.69
N VAL A 214 -20.35 2.81 13.51
CA VAL A 214 -19.77 4.16 13.48
C VAL A 214 -19.02 4.38 12.16
N ARG A 215 -18.20 3.42 11.73
CA ARG A 215 -17.48 3.45 10.47
C ARG A 215 -18.43 3.58 9.29
N GLN A 216 -19.49 2.79 9.23
CA GLN A 216 -20.49 2.88 8.16
C GLN A 216 -21.10 4.28 8.06
N ARG A 217 -21.39 4.93 9.21
CA ARG A 217 -21.87 6.32 9.21
C ARG A 217 -20.82 7.30 8.66
N GLN A 218 -19.55 7.10 9.00
CA GLN A 218 -18.45 7.92 8.47
C GLN A 218 -18.28 7.74 6.96
N LEU A 219 -18.40 6.51 6.46
CA LEU A 219 -18.34 6.20 5.02
C LEU A 219 -19.55 6.76 4.26
N ASN A 220 -20.72 6.80 4.88
CA ASN A 220 -21.95 7.32 4.27
C ASN A 220 -22.05 8.86 4.32
N ALA A 221 -21.45 9.49 5.33
CA ALA A 221 -21.49 10.94 5.54
C ALA A 221 -20.09 11.49 5.85
N PRO A 222 -19.15 11.41 4.90
CA PRO A 222 -17.79 11.90 5.11
C PRO A 222 -17.76 13.42 5.21
N ASN A 223 -16.82 13.94 6.00
CA ASN A 223 -16.51 15.36 5.95
C ASN A 223 -15.64 15.65 4.71
N LEU A 224 -16.20 16.37 3.73
CA LEU A 224 -15.49 16.79 2.52
C LEU A 224 -15.07 18.26 2.57
N TYR A 225 -15.18 18.96 3.71
CA TYR A 225 -14.61 20.29 3.91
C TYR A 225 -15.07 21.37 2.90
N ASP A 226 -16.28 21.23 2.34
CA ASP A 226 -16.88 22.21 1.43
C ASP A 226 -16.92 23.63 2.01
N PRO A 227 -17.30 23.84 3.29
CA PRO A 227 -17.32 25.17 3.88
C PRO A 227 -15.94 25.81 3.97
N GLU A 228 -14.91 25.04 4.34
CA GLU A 228 -13.54 25.52 4.49
C GLU A 228 -12.93 25.93 3.15
N ILE A 229 -13.10 25.09 2.13
CA ILE A 229 -12.60 25.35 0.77
C ILE A 229 -13.30 26.57 0.17
N SER A 230 -14.62 26.64 0.30
CA SER A 230 -15.41 27.78 -0.21
C SER A 230 -15.01 29.09 0.48
N ARG A 231 -14.73 29.05 1.79
CA ARG A 231 -14.30 30.22 2.56
C ARG A 231 -12.91 30.71 2.11
N ALA A 232 -11.97 29.79 1.91
CA ALA A 232 -10.62 30.13 1.45
C ALA A 232 -10.64 30.70 0.02
N ALA A 233 -11.41 30.07 -0.88
CA ALA A 233 -11.62 30.55 -2.24
C ALA A 233 -12.24 31.95 -2.28
N ALA A 234 -13.27 32.20 -1.47
CA ALA A 234 -13.90 33.51 -1.37
C ALA A 234 -12.97 34.60 -0.80
N ALA A 235 -11.99 34.21 0.02
CA ALA A 235 -10.96 35.10 0.55
C ALA A 235 -9.78 35.31 -0.43
N GLY A 236 -9.70 34.55 -1.53
CA GLY A 236 -8.58 34.57 -2.45
C GLY A 236 -7.28 33.96 -1.87
N ASP A 237 -7.39 33.15 -0.83
CA ASP A 237 -6.24 32.53 -0.17
C ASP A 237 -5.96 31.15 -0.79
N ALA A 238 -5.23 31.15 -1.91
CA ALA A 238 -4.92 29.94 -2.67
C ALA A 238 -4.14 28.90 -1.86
N ALA A 239 -3.25 29.33 -0.96
CA ALA A 239 -2.47 28.41 -0.13
C ALA A 239 -3.35 27.66 0.87
N VAL A 240 -4.27 28.36 1.54
CA VAL A 240 -5.23 27.76 2.48
C VAL A 240 -6.25 26.90 1.72
N GLU A 241 -6.73 27.36 0.56
CA GLU A 241 -7.62 26.56 -0.28
C GLU A 241 -6.95 25.24 -0.68
N ARG A 242 -5.71 25.32 -1.19
CA ARG A 242 -4.91 24.15 -1.57
C ARG A 242 -4.76 23.17 -0.40
N ALA A 243 -4.44 23.67 0.79
CA ALA A 243 -4.28 22.81 1.98
C ALA A 243 -5.56 22.03 2.29
N TRP A 244 -6.73 22.68 2.29
CA TRP A 244 -8.00 21.98 2.52
C TRP A 244 -8.38 21.01 1.41
N ARG A 245 -8.08 21.35 0.15
CA ARG A 245 -8.30 20.44 -0.98
C ARG A 245 -7.45 19.18 -0.90
N VAL A 246 -6.19 19.27 -0.45
CA VAL A 246 -5.35 18.09 -0.19
C VAL A 246 -5.95 17.23 0.92
N VAL A 247 -6.49 17.82 1.99
CA VAL A 247 -7.18 17.07 3.06
C VAL A 247 -8.43 16.36 2.54
N ARG A 248 -9.22 17.02 1.69
CA ARG A 248 -10.36 16.41 1.00
C ARG A 248 -9.91 15.27 0.09
N LEU A 249 -8.84 15.44 -0.69
CA LEU A 249 -8.29 14.41 -1.57
C LEU A 249 -7.97 13.14 -0.76
N SER A 250 -7.29 13.26 0.38
CA SER A 250 -7.02 12.13 1.26
C SER A 250 -8.30 11.44 1.74
N SER A 251 -9.35 12.22 2.06
CA SER A 251 -10.66 11.68 2.45
C SER A 251 -11.33 10.91 1.30
N LEU A 252 -11.25 11.42 0.07
CA LEU A 252 -11.79 10.77 -1.11
C LEU A 252 -11.03 9.48 -1.46
N LEU A 253 -9.69 9.50 -1.39
CA LEU A 253 -8.84 8.33 -1.59
C LEU A 253 -9.17 7.23 -0.57
N TYR A 254 -9.32 7.60 0.71
CA TYR A 254 -9.74 6.68 1.77
C TYR A 254 -11.11 6.06 1.46
N LEU A 255 -12.13 6.87 1.16
CA LEU A 255 -13.48 6.37 0.85
C LEU A 255 -13.48 5.39 -0.33
N ARG A 256 -12.74 5.73 -1.39
CA ARG A 256 -12.65 4.90 -2.60
C ARG A 256 -12.01 3.56 -2.29
N SER A 257 -10.89 3.59 -1.57
CA SER A 257 -10.06 2.41 -1.32
C SER A 257 -10.66 1.52 -0.24
N HIS A 258 -11.33 2.11 0.74
CA HIS A 258 -12.05 1.38 1.77
C HIS A 258 -13.31 0.71 1.20
N GLY A 259 -14.04 1.42 0.33
CA GLY A 259 -15.32 0.97 -0.20
C GLY A 259 -16.41 0.88 0.88
N GLY A 260 -17.59 0.36 0.49
CA GLY A 260 -18.71 0.12 1.41
C GLY A 260 -19.57 1.33 1.73
N SER A 261 -19.32 2.50 1.13
CA SER A 261 -20.26 3.63 1.21
C SER A 261 -21.58 3.28 0.50
N GLU A 262 -22.70 3.52 1.17
CA GLU A 262 -24.06 3.35 0.63
C GLU A 262 -24.53 4.60 -0.13
N THR A 263 -23.80 5.73 0.00
CA THR A 263 -24.19 7.03 -0.56
C THR A 263 -23.30 7.50 -1.69
N LEU A 264 -22.06 6.99 -1.78
CA LEU A 264 -21.08 7.33 -2.80
C LEU A 264 -20.60 6.07 -3.50
N THR A 265 -20.84 5.98 -4.81
CA THR A 265 -20.35 4.87 -5.63
C THR A 265 -18.86 4.99 -5.91
N ALA A 266 -18.21 3.87 -6.25
CA ALA A 266 -16.79 3.85 -6.62
C ALA A 266 -16.49 4.79 -7.81
N ASP A 267 -17.33 4.78 -8.85
CA ASP A 267 -17.18 5.65 -10.02
C ASP A 267 -17.29 7.14 -9.65
N GLU A 268 -18.22 7.48 -8.76
CA GLU A 268 -18.39 8.84 -8.28
C GLU A 268 -17.15 9.30 -7.49
N LEU A 269 -16.60 8.44 -6.64
CA LEU A 269 -15.38 8.72 -5.89
C LEU A 269 -14.18 8.90 -6.82
N THR A 270 -13.98 8.01 -7.80
CA THR A 270 -12.93 8.15 -8.83
C THR A 270 -13.05 9.48 -9.57
N ARG A 271 -14.26 9.84 -10.02
CA ARG A 271 -14.51 11.13 -10.70
C ARG A 271 -14.18 12.33 -9.82
N ARG A 272 -14.56 12.29 -8.54
CA ARG A 272 -14.24 13.36 -7.57
C ARG A 272 -12.74 13.47 -7.31
N ILE A 273 -12.03 12.36 -7.19
CA ILE A 273 -10.56 12.33 -7.03
C ILE A 273 -9.88 13.01 -8.23
N HIS A 274 -10.27 12.66 -9.46
CA HIS A 274 -9.74 13.30 -10.66
C HIS A 274 -9.99 14.81 -10.68
N ASN A 275 -11.22 15.23 -10.38
CA ASN A 275 -11.55 16.66 -10.33
C ASN A 275 -10.76 17.40 -9.25
N GLU A 276 -10.54 16.77 -8.09
CA GLU A 276 -9.80 17.39 -6.99
C GLU A 276 -8.32 17.53 -7.33
N LEU A 277 -7.70 16.53 -7.96
CA LEU A 277 -6.32 16.61 -8.47
C LEU A 277 -6.15 17.74 -9.48
N VAL A 278 -7.09 17.89 -10.42
CA VAL A 278 -7.09 19.00 -11.39
C VAL A 278 -7.25 20.35 -10.68
N ALA A 279 -8.17 20.46 -9.72
CA ALA A 279 -8.40 21.69 -8.98
C ALA A 279 -7.19 22.11 -8.14
N ILE A 280 -6.51 21.17 -7.47
CA ILE A 280 -5.32 21.45 -6.67
C ILE A 280 -4.19 22.00 -7.54
N ARG A 281 -3.96 21.40 -8.72
CA ARG A 281 -2.88 21.82 -9.63
C ARG A 281 -3.13 23.16 -10.33
N ALA A 282 -4.37 23.65 -10.27
CA ALA A 282 -4.76 24.94 -10.86
C ALA A 282 -4.57 26.13 -9.90
N LEU A 283 -4.26 25.88 -8.63
CA LEU A 283 -3.96 26.88 -7.60
C LEU A 283 -2.47 27.18 -7.54
#